data_AF-A0A971MHW3-F1
#
_entry.id   AF-A0A971MHW3-F1
#
_cell.length_a   1.000
_cell.length_b   1.000
_cell.length_c   1.000
_cell.angle_alpha   90.00
_cell.angle_beta   90.00
_cell.angle_gamma   90.00
#
_symmetry.space_group_name_H-M   'P 1'
#
loop_
_entity.id
_entity.type
_entity.pdbx_description
1 polymer ?
#
loop_
_entity_poly.entity_id
_entity_poly.type
_entity_poly.pdbx_seq_one_letter_code
_entity_poly.pdbx_strand_id
1 'polypeptide(L)'
;EAIPEYSKCVDISTSAALKEMIIPGAMAIISPVVVGLLLGAEALGGMLAGGLVTGVLMAIFMSNAGGAWDNAKKYIEGGKYGGKGSEAHAAAVTGDTVGDPFKDTSGPSINILIKLMTVVALVLAPLIIGHTGLF
;
A
#
# COMPACT_ATOMS: atom_id res chain seq x y z
N GLU A 1 39.60 -6.11 9.64
CA GLU A 1 38.16 -5.80 9.56
C GLU A 1 37.44 -6.99 8.95
N ALA A 2 36.23 -7.30 9.43
CA ALA A 2 35.35 -8.27 8.77
C ALA A 2 34.54 -7.53 7.69
N ILE A 3 34.34 -8.17 6.53
CA ILE A 3 33.59 -7.60 5.41
C ILE A 3 32.10 -7.95 5.60
N PRO A 4 31.16 -6.99 5.51
CA PRO A 4 29.72 -7.26 5.60
C PRO A 4 29.21 -8.14 4.45
N GLU A 5 28.31 -9.07 4.75
CA GLU A 5 27.70 -9.96 3.75
C GLU A 5 26.44 -9.34 3.12
N TYR A 6 26.62 -8.34 2.25
CA TYR A 6 25.51 -7.63 1.61
C TYR A 6 24.54 -8.54 0.83
N SER A 7 25.03 -9.63 0.23
CA SER A 7 24.21 -10.60 -0.50
C SER A 7 23.07 -11.14 0.35
N LYS A 8 23.31 -11.43 1.63
CA LYS A 8 22.28 -11.99 2.52
C LYS A 8 21.11 -11.02 2.72
N CYS A 9 21.39 -9.72 2.86
CA CYS A 9 20.34 -8.70 2.98
C CYS A 9 19.50 -8.58 1.69
N VAL A 10 20.14 -8.70 0.53
CA VAL A 10 19.46 -8.70 -0.78
C VAL A 10 18.57 -9.94 -0.91
N ASP A 11 19.07 -11.11 -0.55
CA ASP A 11 18.33 -12.37 -0.65
C ASP A 11 17.07 -12.37 0.24
N ILE A 12 17.18 -11.84 1.46
CA ILE A 12 16.05 -11.71 2.40
C ILE A 12 14.97 -10.80 1.82
N SER A 13 15.35 -9.58 1.41
CA SER A 13 14.39 -8.60 0.89
C SER A 13 13.73 -9.06 -0.42
N THR A 14 14.50 -9.67 -1.32
CA THR A 14 14.00 -10.21 -2.59
C THR A 14 13.01 -11.35 -2.38
N SER A 15 13.37 -12.33 -1.54
CA SER A 15 12.51 -13.49 -1.26
C SER A 15 11.19 -13.08 -0.60
N ALA A 16 11.25 -12.14 0.36
CA ALA A 16 10.07 -11.60 1.02
C ALA A 16 9.18 -10.83 0.02
N ALA A 17 9.76 -9.93 -0.78
CA ALA A 17 9.01 -9.13 -1.74
C ALA A 17 8.25 -10.01 -2.75
N LEU A 18 8.91 -11.03 -3.33
CA LEU A 18 8.31 -11.95 -4.30
C LEU A 18 7.17 -12.78 -3.71
N LYS A 19 7.27 -13.18 -2.45
CA LYS A 19 6.23 -13.96 -1.79
C LYS A 19 5.04 -13.09 -1.37
N GLU A 20 5.31 -11.97 -0.71
CA GLU A 20 4.27 -11.15 -0.09
C GLU A 20 3.50 -10.29 -1.12
N MET A 21 4.05 -10.03 -2.32
CA MET A 21 3.33 -9.31 -3.38
C MET A 21 2.13 -10.07 -3.97
N ILE A 22 2.10 -11.40 -3.82
CA ILE A 22 1.08 -12.26 -4.43
C ILE A 22 -0.30 -11.96 -3.87
N ILE A 23 -0.40 -11.83 -2.54
CA ILE A 23 -1.69 -11.62 -1.85
C ILE A 23 -2.38 -10.33 -2.29
N PRO A 24 -1.76 -9.13 -2.19
CA PRO A 24 -2.42 -7.87 -2.59
C PRO A 24 -2.73 -7.85 -4.10
N GLY A 25 -1.86 -8.42 -4.94
CA GLY A 25 -2.12 -8.54 -6.38
C GLY A 25 -3.33 -9.43 -6.70
N ALA A 26 -3.42 -10.59 -6.04
CA ALA A 26 -4.54 -11.50 -6.20
C ALA A 26 -5.85 -10.89 -5.70
N MET A 27 -5.83 -10.19 -4.55
CA MET A 27 -7.01 -9.52 -3.99
C MET A 27 -7.60 -8.50 -4.97
N ALA A 28 -6.77 -7.74 -5.68
CA ALA A 28 -7.21 -6.74 -6.65
C ALA A 28 -7.98 -7.32 -7.84
N ILE A 29 -7.73 -8.59 -8.18
CA ILE A 29 -8.38 -9.29 -9.29
C ILE A 29 -9.58 -10.10 -8.79
N ILE A 30 -9.38 -10.88 -7.72
CA ILE A 30 -10.38 -11.83 -7.22
C ILE A 30 -11.58 -11.10 -6.61
N SER A 31 -11.37 -10.01 -5.87
CA SER A 31 -12.47 -9.30 -5.19
C SER A 31 -13.58 -8.82 -6.14
N PRO A 32 -13.28 -8.08 -7.24
CA PRO A 32 -14.33 -7.68 -8.18
C PRO A 32 -14.96 -8.86 -8.94
N VAL A 33 -14.21 -9.95 -9.20
CA VAL A 33 -14.77 -11.17 -9.82
C VAL A 33 -15.81 -11.80 -8.89
N VAL A 34 -15.44 -12.04 -7.63
CA VAL A 34 -16.31 -12.71 -6.65
C VAL A 34 -17.53 -11.87 -6.37
N VAL A 35 -17.36 -10.56 -6.11
CA VAL A 35 -18.49 -9.67 -5.82
C VAL A 35 -19.39 -9.51 -7.04
N GLY A 36 -18.82 -9.32 -8.23
CA GLY A 36 -19.59 -9.15 -9.46
C GLY A 36 -20.41 -10.39 -9.83
N LEU A 37 -19.82 -11.59 -9.75
CA LEU A 37 -20.50 -12.82 -10.15
C LEU A 37 -21.49 -13.33 -9.10
N LEU A 38 -21.21 -13.13 -7.81
CA LEU A 38 -22.09 -13.62 -6.74
C LEU A 38 -23.19 -12.62 -6.39
N LEU A 39 -22.86 -11.33 -6.28
CA LEU A 39 -23.75 -10.30 -5.72
C LEU A 39 -24.27 -9.29 -6.75
N GLY A 40 -23.81 -9.38 -8.00
CA GLY A 40 -24.29 -8.53 -9.09
C GLY A 40 -23.59 -7.16 -9.21
N ALA A 41 -24.05 -6.39 -10.20
CA ALA A 41 -23.41 -5.14 -10.62
C ALA A 41 -23.55 -4.01 -9.59
N GLU A 42 -24.69 -3.94 -8.89
CA GLU A 42 -24.98 -2.93 -7.88
C GLU A 42 -24.05 -3.08 -6.67
N ALA A 43 -23.88 -4.31 -6.17
CA ALA A 43 -22.97 -4.62 -5.07
C ALA A 43 -21.51 -4.34 -5.45
N LEU A 44 -21.11 -4.70 -6.68
CA LEU A 44 -19.80 -4.37 -7.22
C LEU A 44 -19.57 -2.85 -7.29
N GLY A 45 -20.56 -2.09 -7.76
CA GLY A 45 -20.53 -0.64 -7.77
C GLY A 45 -20.35 -0.05 -6.36
N GLY A 46 -21.07 -0.58 -5.37
CA GLY A 46 -20.93 -0.19 -3.97
C GLY A 46 -19.53 -0.47 -3.41
N MET A 47 -18.96 -1.65 -3.69
CA MET A 47 -17.60 -2.00 -3.28
C MET A 47 -16.56 -1.07 -3.90
N LEU A 48 -16.67 -0.77 -5.20
CA LEU A 48 -15.74 0.13 -5.89
C LEU A 48 -15.84 1.57 -5.38
N ALA A 49 -17.06 2.08 -5.18
CA ALA A 49 -17.28 3.42 -4.64
C ALA A 49 -16.75 3.54 -3.20
N GLY A 50 -17.04 2.56 -2.34
CA GLY A 50 -16.55 2.50 -0.97
C GLY A 50 -15.03 2.39 -0.90
N GLY A 51 -14.44 1.51 -1.72
CA GLY A 51 -12.99 1.34 -1.82
C GLY A 51 -12.28 2.60 -2.32
N LEU A 52 -12.88 3.34 -3.27
CA LEU A 52 -12.36 4.62 -3.74
C LEU A 52 -12.32 5.67 -2.62
N VAL A 53 -13.46 5.94 -1.98
CA VAL A 53 -13.55 7.04 -1.00
C VAL A 53 -12.71 6.77 0.24
N THR A 54 -12.65 5.51 0.70
CA THR A 54 -11.82 5.13 1.85
C THR A 54 -10.34 5.06 1.47
N GLY A 55 -10.01 4.43 0.35
CA GLY A 55 -8.64 4.19 -0.04
C GLY A 55 -7.90 5.47 -0.44
N VAL A 56 -8.54 6.44 -1.09
CA VAL A 56 -7.90 7.73 -1.40
C VAL A 56 -7.49 8.47 -0.13
N LEU A 57 -8.36 8.52 0.88
CA LEU A 57 -8.05 9.16 2.16
C LEU A 57 -6.88 8.46 2.87
N MET A 58 -6.88 7.13 2.88
CA MET A 58 -5.80 6.34 3.46
C MET A 58 -4.47 6.51 2.72
N ALA A 59 -4.49 6.51 1.38
CA ALA A 59 -3.31 6.69 0.54
C ALA A 59 -2.63 8.04 0.82
N ILE A 60 -3.41 9.12 0.91
CA ILE A 60 -2.92 10.47 1.22
C ILE A 60 -2.36 10.51 2.64
N PHE A 61 -3.10 9.98 3.62
CA PHE A 61 -2.65 9.95 5.01
C PHE A 61 -1.30 9.23 5.17
N MET A 62 -1.18 8.01 4.64
CA MET A 62 0.03 7.20 4.74
C MET A 62 1.22 7.88 4.07
N SER A 63 1.03 8.39 2.85
CA SER A 63 2.10 9.05 2.09
C SER A 63 2.59 10.33 2.79
N ASN A 64 1.66 11.16 3.27
CA ASN A 64 2.02 12.42 3.93
C ASN A 64 2.60 12.20 5.32
N ALA A 65 2.04 11.29 6.13
CA ALA A 65 2.55 10.99 7.46
C ALA A 65 3.98 10.43 7.39
N GLY A 66 4.23 9.46 6.51
CA GLY A 66 5.57 8.92 6.31
C GLY A 66 6.56 9.98 5.80
N GLY A 67 6.16 10.80 4.83
CA GLY A 67 7.00 11.90 4.34
C GLY A 67 7.29 12.96 5.41
N ALA A 68 6.33 13.24 6.30
CA ALA A 68 6.51 14.15 7.43
C ALA A 68 7.53 13.60 8.43
N TRP A 69 7.47 12.30 8.77
CA TRP A 69 8.44 11.68 9.66
C TRP A 69 9.87 11.65 9.08
N ASP A 70 10.03 11.31 7.79
CA ASP A 70 11.35 11.36 7.13
C ASP A 70 11.93 12.79 7.13
N ASN A 71 11.10 13.79 6.81
CA ASN A 71 11.52 15.18 6.82
C ASN A 71 11.83 15.70 8.23
N ALA A 72 11.08 15.28 9.25
CA ALA A 72 11.37 15.61 10.64
C ALA A 72 12.73 15.02 11.08
N LYS A 73 13.01 13.76 10.72
CA LYS A 73 14.32 13.13 10.95
C LYS A 73 15.42 13.93 10.26
N LYS A 74 15.30 14.23 8.95
CA LYS A 74 16.29 15.02 8.19
C LYS A 74 16.51 16.42 8.78
N TYR A 75 15.46 17.06 9.30
CA TYR A 75 15.56 18.35 9.97
C TYR A 75 16.42 18.29 11.24
N ILE A 76 16.25 17.24 12.04
CA ILE A 76 17.06 16.99 13.25
C ILE A 76 18.50 16.62 12.85
N GLU A 77 18.68 15.78 11.83
CA GLU A 77 19.99 15.45 11.27
C GLU A 77 20.77 16.69 10.80
N GLY A 78 20.07 17.75 10.39
CA GLY A 78 20.62 19.08 10.06
C GLY A 78 21.08 19.92 11.26
N GLY A 79 21.10 19.36 12.47
CA GLY A 79 21.63 20.00 13.68
C GLY A 79 20.57 20.67 14.57
N LYS A 80 19.29 20.49 14.27
CA LYS A 80 18.18 20.99 15.11
C LYS A 80 17.88 19.99 16.22
N TYR A 81 17.37 20.46 17.35
CA TYR A 81 16.99 19.61 18.49
C TYR A 81 18.09 18.61 18.92
N GLY A 82 19.34 19.07 18.97
CA GLY A 82 20.49 18.27 19.42
C GLY A 82 21.22 17.48 18.33
N GLY A 83 20.72 17.43 17.10
CA GLY A 83 21.48 16.82 16.00
C GLY A 83 21.52 15.29 16.02
N LYS A 84 22.34 14.71 15.13
CA LYS A 84 22.54 13.25 15.06
C LYS A 84 23.05 12.69 16.39
N GLY A 85 22.44 11.59 16.83
CA GLY A 85 22.79 10.91 18.08
C GLY A 85 22.09 11.45 19.33
N SER A 86 21.27 12.52 19.21
CA SER A 86 20.43 12.98 20.31
C SER A 86 19.23 12.05 20.54
N GLU A 87 18.57 12.18 21.69
CA GLU A 87 17.31 11.48 21.98
C GLU A 87 16.21 11.84 20.97
N ALA A 88 16.13 13.10 20.58
CA ALA A 88 15.19 13.55 19.55
C ALA A 88 15.47 12.89 18.19
N HIS A 89 16.74 12.70 17.84
CA HIS A 89 17.12 11.97 16.62
C HIS A 89 16.70 10.51 16.69
N ALA A 90 16.93 9.82 17.80
CA ALA A 90 16.49 8.43 17.97
C ALA A 90 14.96 8.29 17.88
N ALA A 91 14.21 9.22 18.47
CA ALA A 91 12.75 9.26 18.34
C ALA A 91 12.29 9.50 16.89
N ALA A 92 12.96 10.41 16.17
CA ALA A 92 12.62 10.70 14.77
C ALA A 92 12.96 9.54 13.82
N VAL A 93 14.06 8.81 14.07
CA VAL A 93 14.38 7.56 13.35
C VAL A 93 13.30 6.52 13.57
N THR A 94 12.79 6.40 14.81
CA THR A 94 11.66 5.49 15.09
C THR A 94 10.41 5.90 14.32
N GLY A 95 10.09 7.20 14.25
CA GLY A 95 8.98 7.70 13.44
C GLY A 95 9.14 7.39 11.94
N ASP A 96 10.33 7.61 11.38
CA ASP A 96 10.60 7.36 9.96
C ASP A 96 10.52 5.87 9.61
N THR A 97 11.05 4.98 10.46
CA THR A 97 10.95 3.52 10.25
C THR A 97 9.50 3.00 10.30
N VAL A 98 8.62 3.64 11.07
CA VAL A 98 7.16 3.39 11.00
C VAL A 98 6.57 3.95 9.69
N GLY A 99 7.08 5.10 9.24
CA GLY A 99 6.65 5.79 8.03
C GLY A 99 7.09 5.14 6.72
N ASP A 100 8.20 4.41 6.69
CA ASP A 100 8.75 3.72 5.49
C ASP A 100 7.71 2.81 4.81
N PRO A 101 7.08 1.83 5.48
CA PRO A 101 6.05 1.00 4.85
C PRO A 101 4.81 1.80 4.44
N PHE A 102 4.53 2.94 5.11
CA PHE A 102 3.38 3.79 4.78
C PHE A 102 3.63 4.57 3.48
N LYS A 103 4.77 5.26 3.34
CA LYS A 103 5.04 6.15 2.21
C LYS A 103 5.56 5.42 0.97
N ASP A 104 6.28 4.30 1.14
CA ASP A 104 6.97 3.63 0.03
C ASP A 104 6.30 2.33 -0.42
N THR A 105 5.41 1.75 0.39
CA THR A 105 4.74 0.48 0.06
C THR A 105 3.22 0.66 0.01
N SER A 106 2.56 0.82 1.15
CA SER A 106 1.09 0.76 1.23
C SER A 106 0.41 1.97 0.61
N GLY A 107 0.84 3.19 0.97
CA GLY A 107 0.21 4.44 0.55
C GLY A 107 0.12 4.58 -0.97
N PRO A 108 1.24 4.47 -1.71
CA PRO A 108 1.21 4.51 -3.18
C PRO A 108 0.44 3.34 -3.80
N SER A 109 0.55 2.14 -3.22
CA SER A 109 -0.06 0.92 -3.79
C SER A 109 -1.58 0.93 -3.74
N ILE A 110 -2.20 1.58 -2.76
CA ILE A 110 -3.67 1.70 -2.66
C ILE A 110 -4.26 2.36 -3.92
N ASN A 111 -3.57 3.36 -4.49
CA ASN A 111 -4.03 4.01 -5.73
C ASN A 111 -4.05 3.04 -6.92
N ILE A 112 -3.05 2.16 -7.01
CA ILE A 112 -2.98 1.13 -8.05
C ILE A 112 -4.04 0.07 -7.82
N LEU A 113 -4.24 -0.35 -6.56
CA LEU A 113 -5.26 -1.32 -6.17
C LEU A 113 -6.66 -0.89 -6.65
N ILE A 114 -7.07 0.35 -6.36
CA ILE A 114 -8.38 0.88 -6.75
C ILE A 114 -8.54 0.91 -8.27
N LYS A 115 -7.52 1.39 -8.99
CA LYS A 115 -7.54 1.45 -10.47
C LYS A 115 -7.65 0.06 -11.07
N LEU A 116 -6.87 -0.90 -10.56
CA LEU A 116 -6.86 -2.26 -11.08
C LEU A 116 -8.21 -2.96 -10.82
N MET A 117 -8.77 -2.84 -9.61
CA MET A 117 -10.11 -3.36 -9.30
C MET A 117 -11.18 -2.77 -10.23
N THR A 118 -11.11 -1.47 -10.50
CA THR A 118 -12.06 -0.78 -11.39
C THR A 118 -11.94 -1.27 -12.83
N VAL A 119 -10.72 -1.44 -13.34
CA VAL A 119 -10.49 -1.96 -14.70
C VAL A 119 -10.96 -3.40 -14.82
N VAL A 120 -10.67 -4.26 -13.84
CA VAL A 120 -11.15 -5.66 -13.82
C VAL A 120 -12.68 -5.70 -13.83
N ALA A 121 -13.33 -4.90 -12.98
CA ALA A 121 -14.79 -4.79 -12.95
C ALA A 121 -15.37 -4.35 -14.31
N LEU A 122 -14.75 -3.36 -14.96
CA LEU A 122 -15.19 -2.86 -16.26
C LEU A 122 -15.07 -3.93 -17.36
N VAL A 123 -13.96 -4.67 -17.39
CA VAL A 123 -13.75 -5.77 -18.35
C VAL A 123 -14.77 -6.89 -18.15
N LEU A 124 -15.17 -7.15 -16.90
CA LEU A 124 -16.15 -8.18 -16.56
C LEU A 124 -17.61 -7.71 -16.69
N ALA A 125 -17.87 -6.41 -16.89
CA ALA A 125 -19.23 -5.88 -16.91
C ALA A 125 -20.18 -6.59 -17.90
N PRO A 126 -19.78 -6.92 -19.15
CA PRO A 126 -20.66 -7.66 -20.06
C PRO A 126 -21.04 -9.06 -19.55
N LEU A 127 -20.10 -9.73 -18.86
CA LEU A 127 -20.32 -11.04 -18.27
C LEU A 127 -21.31 -10.95 -17.10
N ILE A 128 -21.12 -9.95 -16.22
CA ILE A 128 -21.94 -9.73 -15.02
C ILE A 128 -23.37 -9.30 -15.38
N ILE A 129 -23.54 -8.49 -16.42
CA ILE A 129 -24.88 -8.06 -16.88
C ILE A 129 -25.59 -9.20 -17.62
N GLY A 130 -24.84 -10.02 -18.38
CA GLY A 130 -25.39 -11.15 -19.13
C GLY A 130 -25.73 -12.37 -18.27
N HIS A 131 -25.11 -12.52 -17.10
CA HIS A 131 -25.43 -13.54 -16.10
C HIS A 131 -25.85 -12.81 -14.83
N THR A 132 -27.15 -12.54 -14.67
CA THR A 132 -27.72 -12.08 -13.39
C THR A 132 -27.21 -12.98 -12.27
N GLY A 133 -26.67 -12.38 -11.22
CA GLY A 133 -25.97 -13.07 -10.13
C GLY A 133 -26.80 -14.19 -9.50
N LEU A 134 -26.14 -14.95 -8.62
CA LEU A 134 -26.78 -16.05 -7.87
C LEU A 134 -27.92 -15.59 -6.94
N PHE A 135 -28.07 -14.27 -6.73
CA PHE A 135 -29.10 -13.63 -5.91
C PHE A 135 -29.85 -12.57 -6.71
#